data_AF-A0AAV5R826-F1
#
_entry.id   AF-A0AAV5R826-F1
#
_cell.length_a   1.000
_cell.length_b   1.000
_cell.length_c   1.000
_cell.angle_alpha   90.00
_cell.angle_beta   90.00
_cell.angle_gamma   90.00
#
_symmetry.space_group_name_H-M   'P 1'
#
loop_
_entity.id
_entity.type
_entity.pdbx_description
1 polymer ?
#
loop_
_entity_poly.entity_id
_entity_poly.type
_entity_poly.pdbx_seq_one_letter_code
_entity_poly.pdbx_strand_id
1 'polypeptide(L)'
;MNCLITFLITLITFTNAIFIPFNNSPNDQIEITNKSITSISSINDTNSLINAAAKQPFPEWLKSFTGLNKWPGINPPYIPLDFIDFNKIPNIPLRPAGTCPVIRTQCSFDCFKCVSHDDVYTCPKLSQTFDDGPSKFTLNLLKNLKSKSTFFTLGLNVVKYPEIYNEIKSRGHLLGSHTWSHKFLPSLTNEEIIAQFEWSIWAMNATGNHLPKWYRPPYGGIDDRVRSIARMFGMQAVLWDHDSFDWQMESSPPQRTKKQILNDINRWKDQGRGIILEHDVYKSTTDLGIEINKIISSDQMTVAQCVDGVDYVKVF
;
A
#
# COMPACT_ATOMS: atom_id res chain seq x y z
N MET A 1 39.95 13.38 -37.41
CA MET A 1 39.85 14.57 -36.56
C MET A 1 38.45 14.55 -35.96
N ASN A 2 38.35 14.11 -34.71
CA ASN A 2 37.10 13.77 -34.01
C ASN A 2 36.34 15.04 -33.60
N CYS A 3 35.02 15.04 -33.73
CA CYS A 3 34.16 15.99 -33.03
C CYS A 3 32.94 15.24 -32.48
N LEU A 4 33.02 14.86 -31.20
CA LEU A 4 31.89 14.35 -30.43
C LEU A 4 30.96 15.52 -30.09
N ILE A 5 29.68 15.37 -30.40
CA ILE A 5 28.61 16.25 -29.92
C ILE A 5 28.05 15.61 -28.65
N THR A 6 28.31 16.21 -27.50
CA THR A 6 27.74 15.84 -26.20
C THR A 6 26.51 16.70 -25.94
N PHE A 7 25.34 16.08 -25.83
CA PHE A 7 24.13 16.70 -25.32
C PHE A 7 24.23 16.83 -23.80
N LEU A 8 24.23 18.06 -23.28
CA LEU A 8 24.02 18.33 -21.85
C LEU A 8 22.52 18.17 -21.54
N ILE A 9 22.15 17.11 -20.83
CA ILE A 9 20.87 17.00 -20.12
C ILE A 9 21.12 17.51 -18.70
N THR A 10 20.54 18.66 -18.36
CA THR A 10 20.57 19.23 -17.02
C THR A 10 19.68 18.39 -16.10
N LEU A 11 20.28 17.42 -15.40
CA LEU A 11 19.64 16.70 -14.31
C LEU A 11 19.52 17.66 -13.11
N ILE A 12 18.33 18.16 -12.82
CA ILE A 12 18.03 18.82 -11.54
C ILE A 12 17.86 17.70 -10.52
N THR A 13 18.96 17.35 -9.85
CA THR A 13 18.93 16.48 -8.68
C THR A 13 18.37 17.25 -7.50
N PHE A 14 17.13 16.96 -7.09
CA PHE A 14 16.63 17.31 -5.76
C PHE A 14 17.28 16.38 -4.72
N THR A 15 18.56 16.61 -4.43
CA THR A 15 19.22 16.03 -3.25
C THR A 15 19.08 17.02 -2.10
N ASN A 16 17.98 16.89 -1.35
CA ASN A 16 17.87 17.34 0.04
C ASN A 16 16.90 16.40 0.76
N ALA A 17 17.25 15.11 0.82
CA ALA A 17 16.71 14.21 1.82
C ALA A 17 17.59 14.37 3.07
N ILE A 18 17.00 14.99 4.09
CA ILE A 18 17.58 15.27 5.38
C ILE A 18 18.02 13.94 6.02
N PHE A 19 19.30 13.89 6.40
CA PHE A 19 19.89 12.83 7.19
C PHE A 19 19.22 12.77 8.57
N ILE A 20 18.78 11.58 8.99
CA ILE A 20 18.54 11.28 10.41
C ILE A 20 19.79 10.56 10.93
N PRO A 21 20.57 11.14 11.87
CA PRO A 21 21.64 10.40 12.51
C PRO A 21 21.05 9.54 13.62
N PHE A 22 21.17 8.22 13.50
CA PHE A 22 21.07 7.33 14.65
C PHE A 22 22.39 7.44 15.41
N ASN A 23 22.38 8.08 16.58
CA ASN A 23 23.47 7.99 17.55
C ASN A 23 22.94 7.63 18.93
N ASN A 24 23.64 6.69 19.56
CA ASN A 24 23.34 6.09 20.87
C ASN A 24 23.76 7.00 22.05
N SER A 25 23.05 6.84 23.18
CA SER A 25 23.45 7.13 24.59
C SER A 25 23.11 8.52 25.20
N PRO A 26 23.04 8.65 26.54
CA PRO A 26 21.82 9.04 27.25
C PRO A 26 21.98 10.31 28.12
N ASN A 27 20.86 10.73 28.74
CA ASN A 27 20.67 11.83 29.70
C ASN A 27 20.14 13.13 29.07
N ASP A 28 18.83 13.35 29.20
CA ASP A 28 18.32 14.34 30.14
C ASP A 28 16.83 14.11 30.39
N GLN A 29 16.45 14.04 31.67
CA GLN A 29 15.08 13.85 32.11
C GLN A 29 14.30 15.16 31.98
N ILE A 30 13.16 15.13 31.28
CA ILE A 30 12.15 16.18 31.38
C ILE A 30 10.82 15.52 31.78
N GLU A 31 10.39 15.87 32.98
CA GLU A 31 9.18 15.46 33.66
C GLU A 31 7.96 16.13 33.02
N ILE A 32 7.03 15.36 32.43
CA ILE A 32 5.74 15.88 31.96
C ILE A 32 4.63 15.18 32.74
N THR A 33 3.85 16.02 33.43
CA THR A 33 2.83 15.67 34.43
C THR A 33 1.56 15.09 33.79
N ASN A 34 1.11 13.96 34.34
CA ASN A 34 -0.14 13.29 33.98
C ASN A 34 -1.37 14.15 34.35
N LYS A 35 -2.22 14.45 33.36
CA LYS A 35 -3.60 14.85 33.62
C LYS A 35 -4.58 14.10 32.69
N SER A 36 -5.04 12.97 33.22
CA SER A 36 -6.43 12.46 33.20
C SER A 36 -7.22 12.56 31.89
N ILE A 37 -7.31 11.44 31.17
CA ILE A 37 -8.42 11.16 30.24
C ILE A 37 -9.13 9.91 30.77
N THR A 38 -10.30 10.12 31.37
CA THR A 38 -11.24 9.05 31.71
C THR A 38 -12.45 9.12 30.79
N SER A 39 -12.95 7.92 30.44
CA SER A 39 -14.22 7.55 29.80
C SER A 39 -14.28 7.50 28.27
N ILE A 40 -13.91 6.36 27.67
CA ILE A 40 -14.62 5.77 26.51
C ILE A 40 -14.62 4.24 26.62
N SER A 41 -15.69 3.66 27.18
CA SER A 41 -15.93 2.21 27.24
C SER A 41 -16.82 1.77 26.07
N SER A 42 -16.24 1.67 24.87
CA SER A 42 -16.80 0.90 23.73
C SER A 42 -15.80 0.66 22.58
N ILE A 43 -14.54 1.08 22.71
CA ILE A 43 -13.48 0.96 21.68
C ILE A 43 -12.60 -0.30 21.87
N ASN A 44 -12.80 -1.06 22.96
CA ASN A 44 -11.83 -2.08 23.39
C ASN A 44 -11.93 -3.45 22.69
N ASP A 45 -13.08 -3.85 22.13
CA ASP A 45 -13.26 -5.23 21.65
C ASP A 45 -12.58 -5.53 20.30
N THR A 46 -12.57 -4.59 19.36
CA THR A 46 -11.90 -4.78 18.06
C THR A 46 -10.38 -4.63 18.15
N ASN A 47 -9.89 -3.71 19.00
CA ASN A 47 -8.46 -3.55 19.27
C ASN A 47 -7.87 -4.76 20.01
N SER A 48 -8.64 -5.39 20.91
CA SER A 48 -8.25 -6.60 21.65
C SER A 48 -7.97 -7.79 20.72
N LEU A 49 -8.88 -8.07 19.78
CA LEU A 49 -8.76 -9.24 18.88
C LEU A 49 -7.62 -9.11 17.86
N ILE A 50 -7.30 -7.90 17.42
CA ILE A 50 -6.16 -7.62 16.54
C ILE A 50 -4.84 -7.81 17.27
N ASN A 51 -4.75 -7.31 18.51
CA ASN A 51 -3.56 -7.43 19.34
C ASN A 51 -3.23 -8.88 19.70
N ALA A 52 -4.25 -9.74 19.86
CA ALA A 52 -4.07 -11.16 20.09
C ALA A 52 -3.57 -11.93 18.85
N ALA A 53 -3.65 -11.35 17.66
CA ALA A 53 -3.32 -12.01 16.40
C ALA A 53 -1.97 -11.60 15.79
N ALA A 54 -1.35 -10.50 16.25
CA ALA A 54 -0.05 -10.05 15.75
C ALA A 54 1.05 -11.04 16.16
N LYS A 55 1.79 -11.55 15.17
CA LYS A 55 2.93 -12.46 15.36
C LYS A 55 4.27 -11.72 15.28
N GLN A 56 4.34 -10.60 14.56
CA GLN A 56 5.50 -9.73 14.53
C GLN A 56 5.64 -9.03 15.89
N PRO A 57 6.75 -9.24 16.62
CA PRO A 57 6.98 -8.53 17.87
C PRO A 57 7.00 -7.02 17.66
N PHE A 58 6.47 -6.26 18.63
CA PHE A 58 6.58 -4.81 18.61
C PHE A 58 8.04 -4.42 18.86
N PRO A 59 8.72 -3.75 17.91
CA PRO A 59 10.16 -3.58 18.00
C PRO A 59 10.55 -2.50 19.00
N GLU A 60 11.70 -2.66 19.66
CA GLU A 60 12.12 -1.75 20.73
C GLU A 60 12.33 -0.32 20.23
N TRP A 61 12.83 -0.13 18.99
CA TRP A 61 12.99 1.20 18.40
C TRP A 61 11.65 1.94 18.28
N LEU A 62 10.57 1.23 17.92
CA LEU A 62 9.24 1.83 17.77
C LEU A 62 8.63 2.14 19.14
N LYS A 63 8.95 1.31 20.14
CA LYS A 63 8.59 1.58 21.53
C LYS A 63 9.31 2.79 22.08
N SER A 64 10.60 2.93 21.85
CA SER A 64 11.36 4.12 22.23
C SER A 64 10.83 5.38 21.53
N PHE A 65 10.43 5.25 20.26
CA PHE A 65 9.92 6.37 19.48
C PHE A 65 8.50 6.82 19.87
N THR A 66 7.58 5.87 20.08
CA THR A 66 6.14 6.16 20.28
C THR A 66 5.69 6.10 21.74
N GLY A 67 6.48 5.49 22.63
CA GLY A 67 6.05 5.12 23.98
C GLY A 67 5.06 3.96 24.04
N LEU A 68 4.65 3.39 22.90
CA LEU A 68 3.73 2.26 22.82
C LEU A 68 4.48 0.93 22.96
N ASN A 69 3.77 -0.14 23.28
CA ASN A 69 4.36 -1.48 23.44
C ASN A 69 3.59 -2.58 22.67
N LYS A 70 2.62 -2.17 21.84
CA LYS A 70 1.77 -3.07 21.05
C LYS A 70 1.38 -2.36 19.76
N TRP A 71 1.19 -3.17 18.71
CA TRP A 71 0.59 -2.69 17.46
C TRP A 71 -0.83 -2.16 17.74
N PRO A 72 -1.31 -1.13 17.01
CA PRO A 72 -2.66 -0.62 17.21
C PRO A 72 -3.71 -1.51 16.54
N GLY A 73 -4.98 -1.28 16.84
CA GLY A 73 -6.07 -1.91 16.11
C GLY A 73 -6.42 -1.18 14.81
N ILE A 74 -7.67 -1.29 14.37
CA ILE A 74 -8.13 -0.79 13.05
C ILE A 74 -7.96 0.73 12.90
N ASN A 75 -8.09 1.48 13.99
CA ASN A 75 -7.91 2.94 13.96
C ASN A 75 -6.59 3.26 14.69
N PRO A 76 -5.46 3.32 13.98
CA PRO A 76 -4.18 3.57 14.60
C PRO A 76 -4.06 5.03 15.05
N PRO A 77 -3.33 5.31 16.16
CA PRO A 77 -3.11 6.67 16.60
C PRO A 77 -2.20 7.41 15.63
N TYR A 78 -2.47 8.70 15.40
CA TYR A 78 -1.53 9.58 14.71
C TYR A 78 -0.33 9.87 15.60
N ILE A 79 0.88 9.73 15.06
CA ILE A 79 2.12 10.07 15.73
C ILE A 79 2.79 11.17 14.90
N PRO A 80 3.01 12.38 15.45
CA PRO A 80 3.63 13.46 14.70
C PRO A 80 5.01 13.09 14.14
N LEU A 81 5.23 13.43 12.87
CA LEU A 81 6.51 13.27 12.17
C LEU A 81 6.95 14.61 11.60
N ASP A 82 8.20 15.00 11.89
CA ASP A 82 8.73 16.34 11.59
C ASP A 82 8.71 16.71 10.09
N PHE A 83 8.71 15.71 9.20
CA PHE A 83 8.68 15.93 7.76
C PHE A 83 7.26 16.13 7.19
N ILE A 84 6.22 15.96 8.01
CA ILE A 84 4.84 16.18 7.59
C ILE A 84 4.52 17.68 7.63
N ASP A 85 4.20 18.24 6.46
CA ASP A 85 3.85 19.66 6.30
C ASP A 85 2.39 19.81 5.89
N PHE A 86 1.53 20.11 6.87
CA PHE A 86 0.09 20.28 6.64
C PHE A 86 -0.25 21.41 5.66
N ASN A 87 0.64 22.39 5.45
CA ASN A 87 0.40 23.49 4.51
C ASN A 87 0.45 23.02 3.05
N LYS A 88 1.06 21.86 2.78
CA LYS A 88 1.09 21.24 1.45
C LYS A 88 -0.14 20.37 1.18
N ILE A 89 -1.02 20.18 2.16
CA ILE A 89 -2.22 19.35 2.00
C ILE A 89 -3.38 20.25 1.52
N PRO A 90 -3.94 20.01 0.31
CA PRO A 90 -5.04 20.82 -0.18
C PRO A 90 -6.28 20.68 0.71
N ASN A 91 -6.99 21.79 0.92
CA ASN A 91 -8.24 21.77 1.68
C ASN A 91 -9.39 21.22 0.83
N ILE A 92 -9.59 19.90 0.91
CA ILE A 92 -10.66 19.18 0.20
C ILE A 92 -11.61 18.56 1.24
N PRO A 93 -12.94 18.70 1.07
CA PRO A 93 -13.92 18.10 1.98
C PRO A 93 -13.82 16.58 2.04
N LEU A 94 -14.04 16.03 3.23
CA LEU A 94 -14.17 14.59 3.43
C LEU A 94 -15.40 14.06 2.71
N ARG A 95 -15.33 12.84 2.22
CA ARG A 95 -16.47 12.18 1.57
C ARG A 95 -16.57 10.70 1.90
N PRO A 96 -17.78 10.18 2.16
CA PRO A 96 -18.02 8.75 2.29
C PRO A 96 -17.72 7.98 0.99
N ALA A 97 -17.39 6.70 1.13
CA ALA A 97 -17.28 5.79 -0.02
C ALA A 97 -18.58 5.74 -0.82
N GLY A 98 -18.48 5.64 -2.15
CA GLY A 98 -19.64 5.62 -3.05
C GLY A 98 -20.29 6.99 -3.28
N THR A 99 -19.77 8.06 -2.67
CA THR A 99 -20.24 9.43 -2.92
C THR A 99 -19.21 10.22 -3.72
N CYS A 100 -19.68 10.88 -4.78
CA CYS A 100 -18.85 11.65 -5.70
C CYS A 100 -19.46 13.03 -5.95
N PRO A 101 -18.64 14.10 -6.02
CA PRO A 101 -19.14 15.42 -6.34
C PRO A 101 -19.67 15.44 -7.78
N VAL A 102 -20.76 16.19 -8.00
CA VAL A 102 -21.36 16.33 -9.35
C VAL A 102 -20.43 17.07 -10.29
N ILE A 103 -19.76 18.10 -9.77
CA ILE A 103 -18.78 18.89 -10.51
C ILE A 103 -17.38 18.41 -10.11
N ARG A 104 -16.56 18.04 -11.09
CA ARG A 104 -15.18 17.65 -10.85
C ARG A 104 -14.32 18.87 -10.53
N THR A 105 -14.10 19.11 -9.25
CA THR A 105 -13.22 20.18 -8.73
C THR A 105 -11.82 19.69 -8.35
N GLN A 106 -11.62 18.38 -8.20
CA GLN A 106 -10.32 17.78 -7.89
C GLN A 106 -10.13 16.44 -8.62
N CYS A 107 -8.89 15.93 -8.63
CA CYS A 107 -8.58 14.63 -9.22
C CYS A 107 -8.93 13.50 -8.24
N SER A 108 -9.89 12.63 -8.58
CA SER A 108 -10.16 11.39 -7.85
C SER A 108 -10.31 10.21 -8.80
N PHE A 109 -9.66 9.10 -8.46
CA PHE A 109 -9.70 7.89 -9.29
C PHE A 109 -11.03 7.15 -9.14
N ASP A 110 -11.50 6.95 -7.92
CA ASP A 110 -12.77 6.27 -7.66
C ASP A 110 -13.98 7.00 -8.25
N CYS A 111 -13.98 8.34 -8.26
CA CYS A 111 -15.10 9.10 -8.84
C CYS A 111 -14.99 9.33 -10.34
N PHE A 112 -13.80 9.65 -10.85
CA PHE A 112 -13.64 10.16 -12.21
C PHE A 112 -12.59 9.41 -13.03
N LYS A 113 -12.04 8.31 -12.50
CA LYS A 113 -10.86 7.63 -13.06
C LYS A 113 -9.72 8.60 -13.35
N CYS A 114 -9.63 9.68 -12.57
CA CYS A 114 -8.58 10.66 -12.69
C CYS A 114 -7.29 10.15 -12.07
N VAL A 115 -6.23 10.20 -12.86
CA VAL A 115 -4.86 9.86 -12.47
C VAL A 115 -4.02 11.13 -12.46
N SER A 116 -3.16 11.28 -11.45
CA SER A 116 -2.13 12.32 -11.42
C SER A 116 -0.93 11.90 -12.27
N HIS A 117 -0.07 12.86 -12.61
CA HIS A 117 1.10 12.66 -13.46
C HIS A 117 2.08 11.58 -12.98
N ASP A 118 2.13 11.33 -11.67
CA ASP A 118 3.02 10.38 -10.99
C ASP A 118 2.30 9.11 -10.49
N ASP A 119 0.99 8.99 -10.76
CA ASP A 119 0.23 7.76 -10.47
C ASP A 119 0.57 6.70 -11.53
N VAL A 120 0.89 5.48 -11.10
CA VAL A 120 1.06 4.35 -12.01
C VAL A 120 -0.28 3.66 -12.18
N TYR A 121 -0.92 3.78 -13.35
CA TYR A 121 -2.25 3.22 -13.60
C TYR A 121 -2.29 2.15 -14.71
N THR A 122 -1.21 2.01 -15.48
CA THR A 122 -1.05 1.03 -16.56
C THR A 122 0.41 0.60 -16.64
N CYS A 123 0.69 -0.44 -17.42
CA CYS A 123 2.02 -1.00 -17.61
C CYS A 123 2.23 -1.35 -19.10
N PRO A 124 3.42 -1.17 -19.69
CA PRO A 124 3.69 -1.53 -21.08
C PRO A 124 3.56 -3.04 -21.36
N LYS A 125 3.63 -3.87 -20.32
CA LYS A 125 3.31 -5.30 -20.35
C LYS A 125 2.17 -5.60 -19.38
N LEU A 126 1.61 -6.80 -19.44
CA LEU A 126 0.66 -7.24 -18.41
C LEU A 126 1.38 -7.31 -17.06
N SER A 127 0.78 -6.78 -16.00
CA SER A 127 1.31 -6.79 -14.64
C SER A 127 0.26 -7.29 -13.67
N GLN A 128 0.55 -8.43 -13.04
CA GLN A 128 -0.35 -9.05 -12.07
C GLN A 128 -0.15 -8.44 -10.68
N THR A 129 -1.25 -8.03 -10.04
CA THR A 129 -1.18 -7.42 -8.71
C THR A 129 -2.24 -7.97 -7.76
N PHE A 130 -1.89 -8.10 -6.48
CA PHE A 130 -2.73 -8.68 -5.44
C PHE A 130 -2.85 -7.75 -4.23
N ASP A 131 -4.09 -7.50 -3.80
CA ASP A 131 -4.43 -6.64 -2.68
C ASP A 131 -4.90 -7.44 -1.45
N ASP A 132 -4.93 -6.76 -0.31
CA ASP A 132 -5.45 -7.19 1.00
C ASP A 132 -4.63 -8.22 1.77
N GLY A 133 -3.69 -8.92 1.14
CA GLY A 133 -2.80 -9.86 1.80
C GLY A 133 -1.81 -9.22 2.79
N PRO A 134 -0.85 -9.99 3.31
CA PRO A 134 -0.77 -11.45 3.19
C PRO A 134 -1.89 -12.17 3.97
N SER A 135 -2.28 -13.34 3.51
CA SER A 135 -3.24 -14.24 4.16
C SER A 135 -2.69 -15.66 4.19
N LYS A 136 -3.40 -16.58 4.86
CA LYS A 136 -3.05 -18.01 4.82
C LYS A 136 -3.11 -18.60 3.40
N PHE A 137 -3.86 -17.99 2.48
CA PHE A 137 -4.02 -18.46 1.10
C PHE A 137 -2.92 -17.94 0.18
N THR A 138 -2.29 -16.81 0.51
CA THR A 138 -1.14 -16.25 -0.22
C THR A 138 -0.01 -17.27 -0.39
N LEU A 139 0.21 -18.14 0.60
CA LEU A 139 1.24 -19.19 0.50
C LEU A 139 0.99 -20.16 -0.66
N ASN A 140 -0.28 -20.53 -0.90
CA ASN A 140 -0.62 -21.39 -2.04
C ASN A 140 -0.43 -20.66 -3.37
N LEU A 141 -0.77 -19.37 -3.42
CA LEU A 141 -0.54 -18.51 -4.58
C LEU A 141 0.96 -18.46 -4.91
N LEU A 142 1.82 -18.11 -3.94
CA LEU A 142 3.28 -18.01 -4.12
C LEU A 142 3.95 -19.30 -4.61
N LYS A 143 3.44 -20.46 -4.19
CA LYS A 143 3.96 -21.78 -4.65
C LYS A 143 3.70 -22.03 -6.14
N ASN A 144 2.67 -21.40 -6.71
CA ASN A 144 2.19 -21.69 -8.05
C ASN A 144 2.37 -20.54 -9.04
N LEU A 145 2.76 -19.34 -8.58
CA LEU A 145 3.17 -18.24 -9.46
C LEU A 145 4.46 -18.59 -10.19
N LYS A 146 4.47 -18.41 -11.51
CA LYS A 146 5.65 -18.65 -12.36
C LYS A 146 6.52 -17.40 -12.57
N SER A 147 5.99 -16.24 -12.24
CA SER A 147 6.57 -14.93 -12.56
C SER A 147 6.42 -13.98 -11.39
N LYS A 148 7.19 -12.90 -11.37
CA LYS A 148 7.11 -11.90 -10.29
C LYS A 148 5.89 -11.02 -10.48
N SER A 149 5.00 -11.06 -9.50
CA SER A 149 3.84 -10.17 -9.34
C SER A 149 4.10 -9.10 -8.28
N THR A 150 3.17 -8.15 -8.14
CA THR A 150 3.19 -7.10 -7.10
C THR A 150 2.12 -7.36 -6.04
N PHE A 151 2.44 -7.19 -4.76
CA PHE A 151 1.51 -7.37 -3.65
C PHE A 151 1.37 -6.07 -2.87
N PHE A 152 0.14 -5.60 -2.68
CA PHE A 152 -0.18 -4.46 -1.81
C PHE A 152 -0.77 -4.99 -0.52
N THR A 153 -0.01 -4.89 0.56
CA THR A 153 -0.32 -5.59 1.81
C THR A 153 -0.87 -4.66 2.88
N LEU A 154 -1.86 -5.12 3.65
CA LEU A 154 -2.37 -4.42 4.83
C LEU A 154 -1.39 -4.53 5.98
N GLY A 155 -1.08 -3.42 6.65
CA GLY A 155 -0.17 -3.42 7.81
C GLY A 155 -0.59 -4.38 8.92
N LEU A 156 -1.90 -4.48 9.19
CA LEU A 156 -2.47 -5.47 10.10
C LEU A 156 -2.13 -6.91 9.72
N ASN A 157 -2.10 -7.21 8.42
CA ASN A 157 -1.78 -8.53 7.91
C ASN A 157 -0.27 -8.78 7.86
N VAL A 158 0.54 -7.76 7.61
CA VAL A 158 2.01 -7.82 7.72
C VAL A 158 2.42 -8.27 9.12
N VAL A 159 1.86 -7.67 10.17
CA VAL A 159 2.20 -8.05 11.56
C VAL A 159 1.59 -9.38 11.97
N LYS A 160 0.50 -9.82 11.35
CA LYS A 160 -0.17 -11.10 11.62
C LYS A 160 0.48 -12.29 10.91
N TYR A 161 1.01 -12.09 9.70
CA TYR A 161 1.62 -13.12 8.86
C TYR A 161 3.05 -12.74 8.40
N PRO A 162 3.98 -12.45 9.33
CA PRO A 162 5.32 -11.96 8.99
C PRO A 162 6.14 -12.97 8.18
N GLU A 163 5.95 -14.27 8.41
CA GLU A 163 6.64 -15.31 7.63
C GLU A 163 6.19 -15.32 6.16
N ILE A 164 4.88 -15.18 5.91
CA ILE A 164 4.34 -15.13 4.55
C ILE A 164 4.81 -13.85 3.86
N TYR A 165 4.80 -12.72 4.56
CA TYR A 165 5.33 -11.46 4.04
C TYR A 165 6.80 -11.59 3.59
N ASN A 166 7.64 -12.19 4.44
CA ASN A 166 9.05 -12.44 4.11
C ASN A 166 9.22 -13.48 2.99
N GLU A 167 8.30 -14.42 2.84
CA GLU A 167 8.29 -15.34 1.69
C GLU A 167 7.94 -14.63 0.37
N ILE A 168 6.99 -13.68 0.37
CA ILE A 168 6.72 -12.82 -0.79
C ILE A 168 8.00 -12.09 -1.18
N LYS A 169 8.66 -11.44 -0.21
CA LYS A 169 9.90 -10.68 -0.42
C LYS A 169 11.05 -11.56 -0.92
N SER A 170 11.31 -12.71 -0.28
CA SER A 170 12.44 -13.59 -0.62
C SER A 170 12.30 -14.23 -2.00
N ARG A 171 11.05 -14.41 -2.45
CA ARG A 171 10.73 -14.81 -3.83
C ARG A 171 10.86 -13.65 -4.82
N GLY A 172 11.28 -12.45 -4.43
CA GLY A 172 11.52 -11.32 -5.34
C GLY A 172 10.26 -10.72 -5.94
N HIS A 173 9.10 -10.90 -5.29
CA HIS A 173 7.90 -10.13 -5.63
C HIS A 173 8.02 -8.71 -5.10
N LEU A 174 7.38 -7.75 -5.78
CA LEU A 174 7.33 -6.38 -5.31
C LEU A 174 6.30 -6.25 -4.19
N LEU A 175 6.66 -5.54 -3.12
CA LEU A 175 5.79 -5.28 -1.97
C LEU A 175 5.49 -3.79 -1.87
N GLY A 176 4.21 -3.43 -1.93
CA GLY A 176 3.69 -2.10 -1.68
C GLY A 176 2.77 -2.07 -0.47
N SER A 177 2.48 -0.87 0.03
CA SER A 177 1.51 -0.67 1.12
C SER A 177 0.08 -0.69 0.57
N HIS A 178 -0.84 -1.32 1.28
CA HIS A 178 -2.28 -1.13 1.09
C HIS A 178 -2.93 -0.41 2.28
N THR A 179 -2.18 0.48 2.93
CA THR A 179 -2.51 1.13 4.22
C THR A 179 -2.45 0.17 5.41
N TRP A 180 -2.77 0.67 6.61
CA TRP A 180 -2.76 -0.13 7.83
C TRP A 180 -3.95 -1.10 7.87
N SER A 181 -5.16 -0.60 7.63
CA SER A 181 -6.40 -1.34 7.93
C SER A 181 -7.50 -1.19 6.89
N HIS A 182 -7.16 -0.88 5.63
CA HIS A 182 -8.10 -0.85 4.51
C HIS A 182 -9.21 0.22 4.64
N LYS A 183 -8.91 1.38 5.23
CA LYS A 183 -9.90 2.47 5.34
C LYS A 183 -10.03 3.22 4.02
N PHE A 184 -11.24 3.71 3.73
CA PHE A 184 -11.49 4.60 2.60
C PHE A 184 -10.88 5.99 2.88
N LEU A 185 -9.70 6.25 2.33
CA LEU A 185 -8.88 7.42 2.66
C LEU A 185 -9.58 8.78 2.48
N PRO A 186 -10.44 9.01 1.45
CA PRO A 186 -11.13 10.29 1.28
C PRO A 186 -12.18 10.61 2.37
N SER A 187 -12.56 9.63 3.21
CA SER A 187 -13.44 9.84 4.36
C SER A 187 -12.72 10.22 5.64
N LEU A 188 -11.38 10.11 5.66
CA LEU A 188 -10.56 10.28 6.85
C LEU A 188 -10.01 11.69 6.98
N THR A 189 -9.70 12.16 8.19
CA THR A 189 -8.91 13.39 8.38
C THR A 189 -7.47 13.23 7.85
N ASN A 190 -6.72 14.32 7.77
CA ASN A 190 -5.32 14.26 7.30
C ASN A 190 -4.48 13.40 8.25
N GLU A 191 -4.63 13.60 9.55
CA GLU A 191 -3.99 12.84 10.63
C GLU A 191 -4.31 11.35 10.53
N GLU A 192 -5.56 11.00 10.25
CA GLU A 192 -5.98 9.61 10.10
C GLU A 192 -5.38 8.96 8.84
N ILE A 193 -5.29 9.67 7.71
CA ILE A 193 -4.60 9.19 6.50
C ILE A 193 -3.11 8.97 6.81
N ILE A 194 -2.49 9.94 7.48
CA ILE A 194 -1.08 9.86 7.89
C ILE A 194 -0.87 8.62 8.77
N ALA A 195 -1.69 8.42 9.81
CA ALA A 195 -1.61 7.24 10.68
C ALA A 195 -1.77 5.92 9.90
N GLN A 196 -2.67 5.86 8.91
CA GLN A 196 -2.82 4.68 8.05
C GLN A 196 -1.55 4.35 7.25
N PHE A 197 -0.78 5.35 6.83
CA PHE A 197 0.50 5.14 6.15
C PHE A 197 1.64 4.83 7.12
N GLU A 198 1.81 5.60 8.18
CA GLU A 198 2.89 5.45 9.17
C GLU A 198 2.95 4.03 9.73
N TRP A 199 1.82 3.54 10.23
CA TRP A 199 1.75 2.23 10.85
C TRP A 199 1.95 1.09 9.87
N SER A 200 1.51 1.26 8.61
CA SER A 200 1.80 0.32 7.53
C SER A 200 3.30 0.28 7.23
N ILE A 201 3.93 1.44 7.07
CA ILE A 201 5.36 1.58 6.79
C ILE A 201 6.21 0.98 7.93
N TRP A 202 5.87 1.26 9.19
CA TRP A 202 6.59 0.71 10.34
C TRP A 202 6.45 -0.79 10.47
N ALA A 203 5.28 -1.36 10.18
CA ALA A 203 5.12 -2.81 10.12
C ALA A 203 5.94 -3.44 9.00
N MET A 204 5.97 -2.83 7.80
CA MET A 204 6.80 -3.30 6.68
C MET A 204 8.29 -3.20 7.01
N ASN A 205 8.72 -2.14 7.70
CA ASN A 205 10.10 -2.00 8.18
C ASN A 205 10.44 -3.07 9.24
N ALA A 206 9.62 -3.22 10.27
CA ALA A 206 9.84 -4.17 11.35
C ALA A 206 9.90 -5.62 10.87
N THR A 207 9.08 -5.97 9.89
CA THR A 207 8.95 -7.34 9.38
C THR A 207 9.94 -7.66 8.27
N GLY A 208 10.12 -6.72 7.33
CA GLY A 208 10.86 -6.96 6.09
C GLY A 208 12.06 -6.05 5.88
N ASN A 209 12.39 -5.14 6.80
CA ASN A 209 13.56 -4.27 6.73
C ASN A 209 13.61 -3.39 5.47
N HIS A 210 12.48 -2.81 5.08
CA HIS A 210 12.40 -1.88 3.95
C HIS A 210 11.27 -0.85 4.13
N LEU A 211 11.34 0.24 3.37
CA LEU A 211 10.29 1.26 3.27
C LEU A 211 9.62 1.18 1.88
N PRO A 212 8.29 1.04 1.79
CA PRO A 212 7.60 0.91 0.51
C PRO A 212 7.76 2.17 -0.35
N LYS A 213 8.01 2.00 -1.66
CA LYS A 213 7.91 3.07 -2.67
C LYS A 213 6.50 3.20 -3.24
N TRP A 214 5.75 2.12 -3.19
CA TRP A 214 4.47 1.99 -3.86
C TRP A 214 3.37 1.78 -2.84
N TYR A 215 2.22 2.40 -3.06
CA TYR A 215 1.01 2.07 -2.33
C TYR A 215 -0.18 1.98 -3.27
N ARG A 216 -1.17 1.17 -2.90
CA ARG A 216 -2.47 1.17 -3.56
C ARG A 216 -3.52 1.69 -2.58
N PRO A 217 -4.32 2.71 -2.94
CA PRO A 217 -5.39 3.18 -2.09
C PRO A 217 -6.53 2.15 -2.03
N PRO A 218 -7.00 1.74 -0.84
CA PRO A 218 -8.20 0.93 -0.68
C PRO A 218 -9.37 1.50 -1.48
N TYR A 219 -10.13 0.61 -2.15
CA TYR A 219 -11.26 0.97 -3.02
C TYR A 219 -10.92 1.85 -4.24
N GLY A 220 -9.63 2.08 -4.53
CA GLY A 220 -9.22 3.13 -5.46
C GLY A 220 -9.53 4.54 -4.93
N GLY A 221 -9.83 4.66 -3.64
CA GLY A 221 -10.24 5.88 -2.95
C GLY A 221 -9.06 6.80 -2.75
N ILE A 222 -8.84 7.69 -3.70
CA ILE A 222 -7.73 8.63 -3.69
C ILE A 222 -8.18 9.98 -4.23
N ASP A 223 -7.78 11.03 -3.55
CA ASP A 223 -7.88 12.41 -3.99
C ASP A 223 -6.53 13.14 -3.78
N ASP A 224 -6.50 14.44 -4.06
CA ASP A 224 -5.26 15.21 -4.00
C ASP A 224 -4.73 15.41 -2.56
N ARG A 225 -5.56 15.24 -1.52
CA ARG A 225 -5.07 15.18 -0.13
C ARG A 225 -4.27 13.92 0.08
N VAL A 226 -4.85 12.78 -0.29
CA VAL A 226 -4.21 11.46 -0.15
C VAL A 226 -2.88 11.41 -0.90
N ARG A 227 -2.85 11.91 -2.15
CA ARG A 227 -1.61 12.02 -2.94
C ARG A 227 -0.58 12.90 -2.26
N SER A 228 -0.97 14.09 -1.80
CA SER A 228 -0.05 15.02 -1.14
C SER A 228 0.60 14.37 0.09
N ILE A 229 -0.19 13.70 0.92
CA ILE A 229 0.31 13.00 2.12
C ILE A 229 1.25 11.85 1.73
N ALA A 230 0.85 10.98 0.80
CA ALA A 230 1.67 9.83 0.41
C ALA A 230 3.03 10.27 -0.17
N ARG A 231 3.09 11.39 -0.91
CA ARG A 231 4.34 11.95 -1.43
C ARG A 231 5.29 12.42 -0.34
N MET A 232 4.80 12.87 0.82
CA MET A 232 5.68 13.23 1.96
C MET A 232 6.40 12.01 2.54
N PHE A 233 5.83 10.81 2.40
CA PHE A 233 6.49 9.53 2.70
C PHE A 233 7.38 9.02 1.55
N GLY A 234 7.47 9.76 0.43
CA GLY A 234 8.17 9.33 -0.77
C GLY A 234 7.45 8.26 -1.60
N MET A 235 6.19 7.96 -1.26
CA MET A 235 5.40 6.91 -1.92
C MET A 235 4.65 7.43 -3.16
N GLN A 236 4.38 6.52 -4.10
CA GLN A 236 3.57 6.78 -5.30
C GLN A 236 2.37 5.83 -5.36
N ALA A 237 1.25 6.34 -5.85
CA ALA A 237 0.03 5.58 -5.98
C ALA A 237 0.10 4.61 -7.17
N VAL A 238 -0.39 3.40 -6.96
CA VAL A 238 -0.57 2.39 -8.00
C VAL A 238 -2.04 2.06 -8.10
N LEU A 239 -2.60 2.30 -9.29
CA LEU A 239 -3.98 2.07 -9.65
C LEU A 239 -4.05 0.86 -10.60
N TRP A 240 -5.11 0.76 -11.38
CA TRP A 240 -5.30 -0.32 -12.35
C TRP A 240 -6.12 0.18 -13.53
N ASP A 241 -5.90 -0.43 -14.69
CA ASP A 241 -6.71 -0.24 -15.90
C ASP A 241 -7.54 -1.50 -16.24
N HIS A 242 -7.36 -2.59 -15.47
CA HIS A 242 -8.19 -3.78 -15.53
C HIS A 242 -8.56 -4.28 -14.12
N ASP A 243 -9.87 -4.41 -13.86
CA ASP A 243 -10.40 -5.01 -12.64
C ASP A 243 -10.85 -6.44 -12.95
N SER A 244 -10.33 -7.43 -12.23
CA SER A 244 -10.73 -8.83 -12.41
C SER A 244 -12.16 -9.10 -11.93
N PHE A 245 -12.68 -8.28 -11.00
CA PHE A 245 -13.89 -8.52 -10.24
C PHE A 245 -13.90 -9.87 -9.51
N ASP A 246 -12.74 -10.38 -9.10
CA ASP A 246 -12.60 -11.64 -8.35
C ASP A 246 -13.38 -11.64 -7.03
N TRP A 247 -13.41 -10.51 -6.33
CA TRP A 247 -14.19 -10.30 -5.10
C TRP A 247 -15.69 -10.54 -5.27
N GLN A 248 -16.23 -10.43 -6.51
CA GLN A 248 -17.65 -10.72 -6.79
C GLN A 248 -17.99 -12.20 -6.70
N MET A 249 -16.98 -13.09 -6.68
CA MET A 249 -17.18 -14.51 -6.38
C MET A 249 -17.48 -14.77 -4.89
N GLU A 250 -17.05 -13.88 -4.00
CA GLU A 250 -17.24 -13.99 -2.55
C GLU A 250 -18.54 -13.34 -2.06
N SER A 251 -19.28 -12.70 -2.97
CA SER A 251 -20.61 -12.16 -2.67
C SER A 251 -21.61 -13.29 -2.36
N SER A 252 -22.67 -12.97 -1.62
CA SER A 252 -23.76 -13.91 -1.34
C SER A 252 -25.11 -13.33 -1.82
N PRO A 253 -25.68 -13.84 -2.93
CA PRO A 253 -25.12 -14.86 -3.82
C PRO A 253 -23.92 -14.33 -4.64
N PRO A 254 -23.05 -15.22 -5.19
CA PRO A 254 -21.96 -14.80 -6.05
C PRO A 254 -22.47 -14.02 -7.26
N GLN A 255 -21.95 -12.80 -7.47
CA GLN A 255 -22.34 -11.94 -8.59
C GLN A 255 -21.59 -12.31 -9.87
N ARG A 256 -20.40 -12.92 -9.75
CA ARG A 256 -19.64 -13.50 -10.86
C ARG A 256 -19.19 -14.90 -10.56
N THR A 257 -19.10 -15.69 -11.63
CA THR A 257 -18.47 -17.01 -11.61
C THR A 257 -17.02 -16.91 -12.09
N LYS A 258 -16.18 -17.84 -11.62
CA LYS A 258 -14.80 -18.01 -12.11
C LYS A 258 -14.71 -18.05 -13.64
N LYS A 259 -15.62 -18.76 -14.30
CA LYS A 259 -15.66 -18.88 -15.77
C LYS A 259 -15.89 -17.54 -16.47
N GLN A 260 -16.79 -16.69 -15.95
CA GLN A 260 -17.04 -15.36 -16.52
C GLN A 260 -15.78 -14.50 -16.42
N ILE A 261 -15.11 -14.50 -15.27
CA ILE A 261 -13.89 -13.73 -15.08
C ILE A 261 -12.78 -14.22 -16.02
N LEU A 262 -12.53 -15.53 -16.11
CA LEU A 262 -11.53 -16.07 -17.04
C LEU A 262 -11.82 -15.72 -18.50
N ASN A 263 -13.09 -15.64 -18.91
CA ASN A 263 -13.45 -15.17 -20.26
C ASN A 263 -13.09 -13.68 -20.46
N ASP A 264 -13.27 -12.84 -19.45
CA ASP A 264 -12.86 -11.43 -19.48
C ASP A 264 -11.33 -11.32 -19.59
N ILE A 265 -10.59 -12.09 -18.79
CA ILE A 265 -9.12 -12.14 -18.84
C ILE A 265 -8.61 -12.58 -20.21
N ASN A 266 -9.23 -13.60 -20.82
CA ASN A 266 -8.84 -14.06 -22.15
C ASN A 266 -9.03 -13.00 -23.23
N ARG A 267 -9.98 -12.07 -23.06
CA ARG A 267 -10.17 -10.93 -23.97
C ARG A 267 -9.20 -9.80 -23.66
N TRP A 268 -8.94 -9.55 -22.38
CA TRP A 268 -8.03 -8.49 -21.94
C TRP A 268 -6.57 -8.78 -22.29
N LYS A 269 -6.11 -10.02 -22.14
CA LYS A 269 -4.68 -10.39 -22.36
C LYS A 269 -4.16 -10.00 -23.75
N ASP A 270 -5.04 -9.97 -24.76
CA ASP A 270 -4.68 -9.64 -26.15
C ASP A 270 -4.28 -8.17 -26.31
N GLN A 271 -4.56 -7.31 -25.33
CA GLN A 271 -4.03 -5.95 -25.27
C GLN A 271 -2.51 -5.92 -25.04
N GLY A 272 -1.94 -6.99 -24.46
CA GLY A 272 -0.50 -7.13 -24.19
C GLY A 272 0.06 -6.18 -23.12
N ARG A 273 -0.78 -5.34 -22.52
CA ARG A 273 -0.39 -4.27 -21.59
C ARG A 273 -1.46 -4.07 -20.51
N GLY A 274 -1.07 -3.54 -19.36
CA GLY A 274 -2.00 -3.14 -18.29
C GLY A 274 -1.66 -3.71 -16.91
N ILE A 275 -2.34 -3.19 -15.90
CA ILE A 275 -2.21 -3.60 -14.50
C ILE A 275 -3.57 -4.18 -14.08
N ILE A 276 -3.57 -5.45 -13.66
CA ILE A 276 -4.78 -6.12 -13.18
C ILE A 276 -4.88 -6.06 -11.65
N LEU A 277 -6.08 -5.71 -11.15
CA LEU A 277 -6.47 -5.79 -9.74
C LEU A 277 -7.04 -7.18 -9.40
N GLU A 278 -6.44 -7.84 -8.42
CA GLU A 278 -6.87 -9.10 -7.81
C GLU A 278 -6.65 -9.05 -6.29
N HIS A 279 -7.17 -10.02 -5.54
CA HIS A 279 -7.09 -10.08 -4.08
C HIS A 279 -6.63 -11.47 -3.60
N ASP A 280 -5.70 -11.54 -2.65
CA ASP A 280 -5.11 -12.82 -2.18
C ASP A 280 -5.59 -13.27 -0.79
N VAL A 281 -6.82 -12.87 -0.42
CA VAL A 281 -7.42 -13.13 0.92
C VAL A 281 -8.41 -14.30 0.98
N TYR A 282 -8.83 -14.85 -0.17
CA TYR A 282 -9.71 -16.02 -0.24
C TYR A 282 -9.11 -17.15 -1.08
N LYS A 283 -9.48 -18.40 -0.79
CA LYS A 283 -9.00 -19.56 -1.55
C LYS A 283 -9.40 -19.47 -3.02
N SER A 284 -10.65 -19.12 -3.27
CA SER A 284 -11.27 -18.93 -4.57
C SER A 284 -10.56 -17.87 -5.43
N THR A 285 -10.21 -16.73 -4.83
CA THR A 285 -9.50 -15.64 -5.53
C THR A 285 -8.05 -16.01 -5.79
N THR A 286 -7.35 -16.64 -4.84
CA THR A 286 -5.98 -17.14 -5.07
C THR A 286 -5.91 -18.26 -6.12
N ASP A 287 -6.87 -19.19 -6.13
CA ASP A 287 -6.97 -20.23 -7.17
C ASP A 287 -7.23 -19.62 -8.55
N LEU A 288 -8.04 -18.56 -8.63
CA LEU A 288 -8.25 -17.79 -9.86
C LEU A 288 -6.96 -17.10 -10.29
N GLY A 289 -6.25 -16.43 -9.37
CA GLY A 289 -4.99 -15.74 -9.68
C GLY A 289 -3.89 -16.66 -10.19
N ILE A 290 -3.84 -17.91 -9.72
CA ILE A 290 -2.96 -18.95 -10.27
C ILE A 290 -3.31 -19.27 -11.73
N GLU A 291 -4.60 -19.31 -12.09
CA GLU A 291 -5.03 -19.53 -13.47
C GLU A 291 -4.79 -18.31 -14.35
N ILE A 292 -5.04 -17.11 -13.84
CA ILE A 292 -4.71 -15.86 -14.52
C ILE A 292 -3.21 -15.81 -14.82
N ASN A 293 -2.35 -16.16 -13.87
CA ASN A 293 -0.89 -16.21 -14.05
C ASN A 293 -0.44 -17.19 -15.16
N LYS A 294 -1.24 -18.21 -15.48
CA LYS A 294 -0.97 -19.14 -16.59
C LYS A 294 -1.45 -18.58 -17.94
N ILE A 295 -2.49 -17.73 -17.91
CA ILE A 295 -3.06 -17.10 -19.10
C ILE A 295 -2.22 -15.91 -19.54
N ILE A 296 -1.84 -15.05 -18.59
CA ILE A 296 -0.94 -13.93 -18.86
C ILE A 296 0.49 -14.47 -18.89
N SER A 297 1.24 -14.12 -19.94
CA SER A 297 2.58 -14.66 -20.20
C SER A 297 3.54 -14.51 -19.02
N SER A 298 4.60 -15.33 -19.00
CA SER A 298 5.68 -15.20 -18.02
C SER A 298 6.48 -13.89 -18.14
N ASP A 299 6.33 -13.18 -19.25
CA ASP A 299 6.96 -11.89 -19.53
C ASP A 299 6.22 -10.71 -18.86
N GLN A 300 5.58 -10.95 -17.72
CA GLN A 300 4.94 -9.88 -16.93
C GLN A 300 5.98 -9.07 -16.16
N MET A 301 5.61 -7.84 -15.81
CA MET A 301 6.45 -6.91 -15.05
C MET A 301 5.88 -6.67 -13.66
N THR A 302 6.73 -6.47 -12.66
CA THR A 302 6.32 -5.81 -11.41
C THR A 302 6.03 -4.34 -11.68
N VAL A 303 5.28 -3.68 -10.79
CA VAL A 303 4.92 -2.27 -10.99
C VAL A 303 6.14 -1.35 -11.09
N ALA A 304 7.20 -1.62 -10.32
CA ALA A 304 8.45 -0.86 -10.43
C ALA A 304 9.08 -0.99 -11.83
N GLN A 305 9.09 -2.20 -12.39
CA GLN A 305 9.61 -2.45 -13.75
C GLN A 305 8.76 -1.77 -14.84
N CYS A 306 7.46 -1.60 -14.63
CA CYS A 306 6.57 -0.94 -15.59
C CYS A 306 6.94 0.52 -15.88
N VAL A 307 7.64 1.18 -14.94
CA VAL A 307 7.96 2.61 -14.99
C VAL A 307 9.45 2.89 -14.80
N ASP A 308 10.30 1.87 -14.98
CA ASP A 308 11.75 1.95 -14.73
C ASP A 308 12.09 2.56 -13.35
N GLY A 309 11.26 2.23 -12.35
CA GLY A 309 11.34 2.74 -11.00
C GLY A 309 12.18 1.88 -10.06
N VAL A 310 12.25 2.29 -8.80
CA VAL A 310 12.89 1.52 -7.73
C VAL A 310 11.85 0.70 -6.95
N ASP A 311 12.26 -0.46 -6.42
CA ASP A 311 11.35 -1.31 -5.66
C ASP A 311 10.92 -0.65 -4.34
N TYR A 312 11.85 0.00 -3.65
CA TYR A 312 11.68 0.53 -2.30
C TYR A 312 12.31 1.92 -2.15
N VAL A 313 11.76 2.74 -1.27
CA VAL A 313 12.40 4.02 -0.88
C VAL A 313 13.72 3.73 -0.20
N LYS A 314 13.77 2.69 0.63
CA LYS A 314 14.96 2.27 1.36
C LYS A 314 14.91 0.78 1.70
N VAL A 315 16.08 0.14 1.70
CA VAL A 315 16.33 -1.18 2.29
C VAL A 315 17.41 -1.00 3.35
N PHE A 316 17.32 -1.72 4.46
CA PHE A 316 18.29 -1.67 5.55
C PHE A 316 19.07 -2.98 5.67
#